data_AF-A0A844EKE5-F1
#
_entry.id   AF-A0A844EKE5-F1
#
_cell.length_a   1.000
_cell.length_b   1.000
_cell.length_c   1.000
_cell.angle_alpha   90.00
_cell.angle_beta   90.00
_cell.angle_gamma   90.00
#
_symmetry.space_group_name_H-M   'P 1'
#
loop_
_entity.id
_entity.type
_entity.pdbx_description
1 polymer ?
#
loop_
_entity_poly.entity_id
_entity_poly.type
_entity_poly.pdbx_seq_one_letter_code
_entity_poly.pdbx_strand_id
1 'polypeptide(L)'
;LVTADIGIAMGSGTDVAVETSDVVLMSSGFNELIHAYGLSKKTVMNTKENIFIAIATVAALLIGLILGFIYMASGMFVHEASILVVIFNAMRLINYRPKVAKLDPDQLSVREYDLSLKQ
;
A
#
# COMPACT_ATOMS: atom_id res chain seq x y z
N LEU A 1 25.98 14.61 1.80
CA LEU A 1 24.54 14.73 2.08
C LEU A 1 23.82 13.56 1.43
N VAL A 2 23.59 12.49 2.20
CA VAL A 2 22.61 11.43 1.93
C VAL A 2 22.12 11.02 3.31
N THR A 3 21.13 11.74 3.83
CA THR A 3 20.61 11.56 5.20
C THR A 3 19.23 10.93 5.22
N ALA A 4 18.59 10.79 4.06
CA ALA A 4 17.27 10.20 3.94
C ALA A 4 17.39 8.70 3.65
N ASP A 5 16.52 7.89 4.26
CA ASP A 5 16.44 6.45 4.00
C ASP A 5 15.83 6.12 2.63
N ILE A 6 15.12 7.07 2.02
CA ILE A 6 14.43 6.93 0.72
C ILE A 6 14.56 8.24 -0.05
N GLY A 7 15.06 8.19 -1.29
CA GLY A 7 15.12 9.33 -2.21
C GLY A 7 13.84 9.45 -3.04
N ILE A 8 13.20 10.63 -3.02
CA ILE A 8 12.00 10.92 -3.80
C ILE A 8 12.29 12.03 -4.80
N ALA A 9 12.14 11.75 -6.10
CA ALA A 9 12.22 12.75 -7.16
C ALA A 9 10.84 13.18 -7.65
N MET A 10 10.77 14.42 -8.12
CA MET A 10 9.61 14.94 -8.85
C MET A 10 9.83 14.71 -10.35
N GLY A 11 8.79 14.38 -11.10
CA GLY A 11 8.88 14.13 -12.55
C GLY A 11 9.33 15.35 -13.36
N SER A 12 9.18 16.56 -12.81
CA SER A 12 9.74 17.81 -13.36
C SER A 12 11.11 18.18 -12.79
N GLY A 13 11.75 17.28 -12.05
CA GLY A 13 13.07 17.46 -11.44
C GLY A 13 14.21 17.35 -12.47
N THR A 14 15.45 17.52 -12.01
CA THR A 14 16.62 17.30 -12.87
C THR A 14 16.76 15.82 -13.19
N ASP A 15 17.25 15.50 -14.39
CA ASP A 15 17.41 14.12 -14.86
C ASP A 15 18.24 13.27 -13.88
N VAL A 16 19.32 13.86 -13.36
CA VAL A 16 20.18 13.24 -12.34
C VAL A 16 19.42 12.93 -11.04
N ALA A 17 18.46 13.77 -10.63
CA ALA A 17 17.66 13.51 -9.43
C ALA A 17 16.65 12.39 -9.67
N VAL A 18 16.07 12.29 -10.88
CA VAL A 18 15.12 11.24 -11.25
C VAL A 18 15.83 9.89 -11.33
N GLU A 19 17.00 9.83 -11.98
CA GLU A 19 17.80 8.60 -12.15
C GLU A 19 18.31 8.02 -10.83
N THR A 20 18.61 8.86 -9.85
CA THR A 20 19.19 8.45 -8.57
C THR A 20 18.16 8.21 -7.47
N SER A 21 16.87 8.42 -7.73
CA SER A 21 15.80 8.28 -6.74
C SER A 21 15.18 6.88 -6.72
N ASP A 22 14.71 6.45 -5.55
CA ASP A 22 13.99 5.19 -5.38
C ASP A 22 12.53 5.28 -5.86
N VAL A 23 11.94 6.48 -5.76
CA VAL A 23 10.55 6.74 -6.11
C VAL A 23 10.44 8.06 -6.89
N VAL A 24 9.76 8.02 -8.03
CA VAL A 24 9.51 9.19 -8.88
C VAL A 24 8.02 9.54 -8.86
N LEU A 25 7.70 10.78 -8.46
CA LEU A 25 6.36 11.33 -8.52
C LEU A 25 6.09 11.91 -9.91
N MET A 26 5.30 11.20 -10.73
CA MET A 26 5.00 11.59 -12.11
C MET A 26 4.25 12.92 -12.23
N SER A 27 3.45 13.26 -11.21
CA SER A 27 2.75 14.54 -11.12
C SER A 27 3.37 15.39 -10.02
N SER A 28 3.61 16.67 -10.30
CA SER A 28 4.34 17.59 -9.42
C SER A 28 3.56 18.04 -8.17
N GLY A 29 2.50 17.33 -7.78
CA GLY A 29 1.63 17.67 -6.64
C GLY A 29 1.93 16.86 -5.38
N PHE A 30 1.96 17.53 -4.22
CA PHE A 30 2.11 16.88 -2.90
C PHE A 30 0.99 15.87 -2.57
N ASN A 31 -0.17 15.96 -3.23
CA ASN A 31 -1.25 14.99 -3.07
C ASN A 31 -0.85 13.56 -3.50
N GLU A 32 0.01 13.42 -4.52
CA GLU A 32 0.55 12.12 -4.95
C GLU A 32 1.43 11.49 -3.87
N LEU A 33 2.23 12.32 -3.19
CA LEU A 33 3.08 11.86 -2.09
C LEU A 33 2.23 11.34 -0.92
N ILE A 34 1.15 12.04 -0.56
CA ILE A 34 0.21 11.61 0.49
C ILE A 34 -0.49 10.31 0.08
N HIS A 35 -0.88 10.19 -1.19
CA HIS A 35 -1.49 8.98 -1.73
C HIS A 35 -0.53 7.78 -1.66
N ALA A 36 0.70 7.94 -2.16
CA ALA A 36 1.74 6.92 -2.14
C ALA A 36 2.08 6.46 -0.71
N TYR A 37 2.18 7.41 0.23
CA TYR A 37 2.39 7.10 1.64
C TYR A 37 1.23 6.29 2.24
N GLY A 38 -0.03 6.70 1.95
CA GLY A 38 -1.22 5.98 2.40
C GLY A 38 -1.30 4.56 1.85
N LEU A 39 -1.00 4.39 0.55
CA LEU A 39 -0.94 3.09 -0.09
C LEU A 39 0.17 2.22 0.53
N SER A 40 1.38 2.75 0.68
CA SER A 40 2.52 2.05 1.30
C SER A 40 2.17 1.53 2.70
N LYS A 41 1.54 2.36 3.54
CA LYS A 41 1.10 1.95 4.87
C LYS A 41 0.11 0.77 4.81
N LYS A 42 -0.82 0.78 3.87
CA LYS A 42 -1.78 -0.31 3.66
C LYS A 42 -1.09 -1.56 3.12
N THR A 43 -0.12 -1.41 2.22
CA THR A 43 0.72 -2.51 1.73
C THR A 43 1.44 -3.19 2.88
N VAL A 44 2.12 -2.43 3.75
CA VAL A 44 2.83 -2.97 4.91
C VAL A 44 1.88 -3.72 5.85
N MET A 45 0.68 -3.19 6.08
CA MET A 45 -0.33 -3.85 6.90
C MET A 45 -0.78 -5.18 6.28
N ASN A 46 -1.06 -5.19 4.98
CA ASN A 46 -1.45 -6.38 4.25
C ASN A 46 -0.32 -7.45 4.20
N THR A 47 0.93 -7.02 4.04
CA THR A 47 2.10 -7.91 4.11
C THR A 47 2.23 -8.57 5.47
N LYS A 48 2.00 -7.82 6.57
CA LYS A 48 2.01 -8.39 7.93
C LYS A 48 0.93 -9.44 8.14
N GLU A 49 -0.29 -9.20 7.64
CA GLU A 49 -1.38 -10.18 7.68
C GLU A 49 -1.03 -11.45 6.89
N ASN A 50 -0.47 -11.29 5.68
CA ASN A 50 -0.05 -12.42 4.85
C ASN A 50 1.04 -13.27 5.53
N ILE A 51 2.04 -12.63 6.13
CA ILE A 51 3.10 -13.32 6.88
C ILE A 51 2.49 -14.06 8.08
N PHE A 52 1.56 -13.44 8.80
CA PHE A 52 0.89 -14.08 9.92
C PHE A 52 0.14 -15.34 9.50
N ILE A 53 -0.64 -15.29 8.42
CA ILE A 53 -1.38 -16.45 7.89
C ILE A 53 -0.41 -17.56 7.45
N ALA A 54 0.67 -17.20 6.75
CA ALA A 54 1.67 -18.17 6.29
C ALA A 54 2.34 -18.90 7.47
N ILE A 55 2.83 -18.15 8.47
CA ILE A 55 3.47 -18.72 9.65
C ILE A 55 2.48 -19.55 10.47
N ALA A 56 1.25 -19.04 10.68
CA ALA A 56 0.21 -19.76 11.41
C ALA A 56 -0.13 -21.10 10.74
N THR A 57 -0.22 -21.13 9.41
CA THR A 57 -0.51 -22.36 8.66
C THR A 57 0.62 -23.37 8.82
N VAL A 58 1.87 -22.96 8.62
CA VAL A 58 3.03 -23.86 8.77
C VAL A 58 3.14 -24.39 10.19
N ALA A 59 2.95 -23.53 11.21
CA ALA A 59 2.97 -23.94 12.61
C ALA A 59 1.84 -24.93 12.94
N ALA A 60 0.62 -24.68 12.47
CA ALA A 60 -0.52 -25.56 12.69
C ALA A 60 -0.33 -26.94 12.03
N LEU A 61 0.17 -26.95 10.79
CA LEU A 61 0.48 -28.20 10.07
C LEU A 61 1.58 -29.00 10.77
N LEU A 62 2.64 -28.34 11.22
CA LEU A 62 3.74 -28.98 11.94
C LEU A 62 3.26 -29.59 13.26
N ILE A 63 2.48 -28.85 14.05
CA ILE A 63 1.91 -29.35 15.32
C ILE A 63 0.98 -30.53 15.06
N GLY A 64 0.07 -30.42 14.09
CA GLY A 64 -0.86 -31.50 13.77
C GLY A 64 -0.18 -32.74 13.20
N LEU A 65 0.95 -32.60 12.50
CA LEU A 65 1.80 -33.70 12.06
C LEU A 65 2.42 -34.43 13.26
N ILE A 66 3.01 -33.69 14.21
CA ILE A 66 3.65 -34.27 15.41
C ILE A 66 2.62 -35.02 16.27
N LEU A 67 1.41 -34.48 16.39
CA LEU A 67 0.32 -35.08 17.14
C LEU A 67 -0.36 -36.26 16.41
N GLY A 68 0.00 -36.51 15.14
CA GLY A 68 -0.55 -37.61 14.34
C GLY A 68 -1.95 -37.37 13.77
N PHE A 69 -2.45 -36.13 13.77
CA PHE A 69 -3.75 -35.76 13.19
C PHE A 69 -3.70 -35.48 11.69
N ILE A 70 -2.51 -35.19 11.15
CA ILE A 70 -2.33 -34.74 9.76
C ILE A 70 -1.49 -35.75 8.97
N TYR A 71 -2.02 -36.17 7.81
CA TYR A 71 -1.32 -37.00 6.84
C TYR A 71 -0.79 -36.15 5.67
N MET A 72 0.17 -36.68 4.91
CA MET A 72 0.82 -35.96 3.80
C MET A 72 -0.17 -35.34 2.81
N ALA A 73 -1.18 -36.09 2.36
CA ALA A 73 -2.16 -35.60 1.39
C ALA A 73 -3.02 -34.45 1.94
N SER A 74 -3.54 -34.60 3.16
CA SER A 74 -4.35 -33.56 3.81
C SER A 74 -3.53 -32.32 4.18
N GLY A 75 -2.27 -32.49 4.60
CA GLY A 75 -1.37 -31.40 4.96
C GLY A 75 -0.99 -30.55 3.75
N MET A 76 -0.68 -31.22 2.63
CA MET A 76 -0.46 -30.58 1.33
C MET A 76 -1.69 -29.76 0.94
N PHE A 77 -2.87 -30.37 0.87
CA PHE A 77 -4.11 -29.66 0.51
C PHE A 77 -4.36 -28.37 1.33
N VAL A 78 -4.16 -28.44 2.65
CA VAL A 78 -4.31 -27.25 3.53
C VAL A 78 -3.21 -26.21 3.25
N HIS A 79 -1.99 -26.64 2.96
CA HIS A 79 -0.90 -25.76 2.53
C HIS A 79 -1.27 -25.01 1.24
N GLU A 80 -1.71 -25.70 0.17
CA GLU A 80 -2.11 -25.01 -1.06
C GLU A 80 -3.34 -24.12 -0.87
N ALA A 81 -4.32 -24.54 -0.07
CA ALA A 81 -5.48 -23.71 0.26
C ALA A 81 -5.06 -22.40 0.96
N SER A 82 -4.07 -22.45 1.85
CA SER A 82 -3.55 -21.25 2.53
C SER A 82 -2.90 -20.26 1.58
N ILE A 83 -2.21 -20.74 0.53
CA ILE A 83 -1.62 -19.89 -0.50
C ILE A 83 -2.72 -19.11 -1.22
N LEU A 84 -3.83 -19.77 -1.56
CA LEU A 84 -4.98 -19.12 -2.19
C LEU A 84 -5.60 -18.05 -1.28
N VAL A 85 -5.70 -18.31 0.03
CA VAL A 85 -6.20 -17.33 1.01
C VAL A 85 -5.30 -16.09 1.06
N VAL A 86 -3.97 -16.28 1.08
CA VAL A 86 -3.00 -15.18 1.08
C VAL A 86 -3.06 -14.37 -0.21
N ILE A 87 -3.19 -15.03 -1.37
CA ILE A 87 -3.36 -14.36 -2.67
C ILE A 87 -4.66 -13.54 -2.67
N PHE A 88 -5.75 -14.10 -2.18
CA PHE A 88 -7.03 -13.39 -2.09
C PHE A 88 -6.92 -12.16 -1.18
N ASN A 89 -6.24 -12.28 -0.03
CA ASN A 89 -5.98 -11.14 0.84
C ASN A 89 -5.13 -10.06 0.15
N ALA A 90 -4.10 -10.45 -0.60
CA ALA A 90 -3.29 -9.53 -1.39
C ALA A 90 -4.10 -8.77 -2.46
N MET A 91 -5.01 -9.46 -3.16
CA MET A 91 -5.85 -8.84 -4.20
C MET A 91 -6.77 -7.76 -3.65
N ARG A 92 -7.12 -7.78 -2.35
CA ARG A 92 -7.94 -6.73 -1.71
C ARG A 92 -7.31 -5.34 -1.85
N LEU A 93 -5.98 -5.25 -1.90
CA LEU A 93 -5.26 -3.98 -1.98
C LEU A 93 -5.34 -3.32 -3.37
N ILE A 94 -5.67 -4.09 -4.42
CA ILE A 94 -5.79 -3.60 -5.80
C ILE A 94 -6.87 -2.51 -5.91
N ASN A 95 -7.90 -2.57 -5.07
CA ASN A 95 -8.99 -1.58 -5.05
C ASN A 95 -8.72 -0.38 -4.13
N TYR A 96 -7.48 -0.14 -3.70
CA TYR A 96 -7.16 1.02 -2.88
C TYR A 96 -7.49 2.32 -3.65
N ARG A 97 -8.40 3.12 -3.09
CA ARG A 97 -8.75 4.45 -3.59
C ARG A 97 -8.45 5.50 -2.52
N PRO A 98 -7.71 6.58 -2.86
CA PRO A 98 -7.53 7.68 -1.93
C PRO A 98 -8.87 8.34 -1.60
N LYS A 99 -9.09 8.66 -0.32
CA LYS A 99 -10.11 9.63 0.07
C LYS A 99 -9.57 11.01 -0.30
N VAL A 100 -9.90 11.50 -1.50
CA VAL A 100 -9.69 12.91 -1.83
C VAL A 100 -10.55 13.72 -0.85
N ALA A 101 -9.92 14.57 -0.04
CA ALA A 101 -10.64 15.50 0.81
C ALA A 101 -11.53 16.35 -0.12
N LYS A 102 -12.85 16.22 0.02
CA LYS A 102 -13.78 17.12 -0.66
C LYS A 102 -13.45 18.53 -0.18
N LEU A 103 -13.05 19.41 -1.11
CA LEU A 103 -13.05 20.84 -0.85
C LEU A 103 -14.51 21.23 -0.58
N ASP A 104 -14.77 21.81 0.59
CA ASP A 104 -16.12 22.24 0.95
C ASP A 104 -16.63 23.27 -0.07
N PRO A 105 -17.83 23.09 -0.66
CA PRO A 105 -18.40 23.99 -1.65
C PRO A 105 -18.48 25.46 -1.19
N ASP A 106 -18.59 25.70 0.12
CA ASP A 106 -18.60 27.04 0.73
C ASP A 106 -17.27 27.79 0.60
N GLN A 107 -16.15 27.08 0.36
CA GLN A 107 -14.84 27.71 0.15
C GLN A 107 -14.64 28.15 -1.32
N LEU A 108 -15.42 27.61 -2.26
CA LEU A 108 -15.38 28.00 -3.67
C LEU A 108 -16.17 29.29 -3.91
N SER A 109 -17.31 29.47 -3.24
CA SER A 109 -18.14 30.68 -3.34
C SER A 109 -17.45 31.92 -2.77
N VAL A 110 -16.76 31.80 -1.63
CA VAL A 110 -16.02 32.92 -1.00
C VAL A 110 -14.85 33.38 -1.89
N ARG A 111 -14.16 32.44 -2.55
CA ARG A 111 -13.01 32.76 -3.41
C ARG A 111 -13.42 33.44 -4.72
N GLU A 112 -14.61 33.14 -5.23
CA GLU A 112 -15.20 33.82 -6.40
C GLU A 112 -15.66 35.25 -6.06
N TYR A 113 -16.24 35.45 -4.87
CA TYR A 113 -16.64 36.77 -4.38
C TYR A 113 -15.44 37.72 -4.20
N ASP A 114 -14.35 37.25 -3.61
CA ASP A 114 -13.12 38.04 -3.45
C ASP A 114 -12.45 38.39 -4.79
N LEU A 115 -12.63 37.56 -5.83
CA LEU A 115 -12.12 37.84 -7.17
C LEU A 115 -12.95 38.92 -7.90
N SER A 116 -14.27 38.94 -7.66
CA SER A 116 -15.17 39.93 -8.25
C SER A 116 -15.04 41.32 -7.62
N LEU A 117 -14.56 41.42 -6.38
CA LEU A 117 -14.33 42.69 -5.67
C LEU A 117 -13.00 43.39 -6.04
N LYS A 118 -12.13 42.70 -6.79
CA LYS A 118 -10.82 43.20 -7.22
C LYS A 118 -10.77 43.69 -8.68
N GLN A 119 -11.89 43.64 -9.41
CA GLN A 119 -12.07 44.25 -10.74
C GLN A 119 -12.84 45.56 -10.64
#